data_AF-A0AA35X374-F1
#
_entry.id   AF-A0AA35X374-F1
#
_cell.length_a   1.000
_cell.length_b   1.000
_cell.length_c   1.000
_cell.angle_alpha   90.00
_cell.angle_beta   90.00
_cell.angle_gamma   90.00
#
_symmetry.space_group_name_H-M   'P 1'
#
loop_
_entity.id
_entity.type
_entity.pdbx_description
1 polymer ?
#
loop_
_entity_poly.entity_id
_entity_poly.type
_entity_poly.pdbx_seq_one_letter_code
_entity_poly.pdbx_strand_id
1 'polypeptide(L)'
;MADLDPEMCAQVYVDWEYRKIWDSYVLDLHPIKDKSSGMEGLYWCVDYPWPLSDRDYTFVRDFKIVEIDGVRTYAVMAKSHLFPEEKERSGIVRVDSFQQSCVMRTDGKVGSKAFMHYYDNPKGMIPTWLINWAAKTGVPQFLDMMRKAVFGYPEFLETRAKELGLEKMDNVERMRRLYGVAASEIPADQLPSQH
;
A
#
# COMPACT_ATOMS: atom_id res chain seq x y z
N MET A 1 3.50 13.39 -8.93
CA MET A 1 2.72 14.15 -7.91
C MET A 1 3.58 15.35 -7.53
N ALA A 2 3.07 16.57 -7.53
CA ALA A 2 3.78 17.68 -8.17
C ALA A 2 4.81 18.48 -7.34
N ASP A 3 4.69 18.92 -6.09
CA ASP A 3 3.58 19.05 -5.13
C ASP A 3 3.32 17.98 -4.06
N LEU A 4 4.03 16.84 -4.04
CA LEU A 4 4.05 15.92 -2.90
C LEU A 4 5.45 15.37 -2.62
N ASP A 5 5.83 15.32 -1.33
CA ASP A 5 7.06 14.69 -0.85
C ASP A 5 7.01 13.14 -0.97
N PRO A 6 8.09 12.48 -1.46
CA PRO A 6 8.07 11.04 -1.71
C PRO A 6 8.05 10.17 -0.46
N GLU A 7 8.55 10.67 0.68
CA GLU A 7 8.47 9.95 1.95
C GLU A 7 7.02 9.96 2.46
N MET A 8 6.38 11.13 2.47
CA MET A 8 4.97 11.27 2.83
C MET A 8 4.04 10.46 1.91
N CYS A 9 4.30 10.44 0.60
CA CYS A 9 3.59 9.56 -0.33
C CYS A 9 3.75 8.08 0.02
N ALA A 10 4.97 7.64 0.34
CA ALA A 10 5.25 6.25 0.69
C ALA A 10 4.62 5.85 2.03
N GLN A 11 4.66 6.73 3.04
CA GLN A 11 4.04 6.50 4.35
C GLN A 11 2.52 6.34 4.23
N VAL A 12 1.83 7.27 3.54
CA VAL A 12 0.38 7.16 3.25
C VAL A 12 0.02 5.92 2.44
N TYR A 13 0.92 5.46 1.58
CA TYR A 13 0.72 4.25 0.77
C TYR A 13 0.82 2.96 1.59
N VAL A 14 1.64 2.94 2.65
CA VAL A 14 1.80 1.76 3.51
C VAL A 14 0.89 1.75 4.74
N ASP A 15 0.44 2.91 5.22
CA ASP A 15 -0.43 3.02 6.40
C ASP A 15 -1.82 2.40 6.14
N TRP A 16 -2.03 1.20 6.67
CA TRP A 16 -3.27 0.44 6.50
C TRP A 16 -4.42 0.98 7.36
N GLU A 17 -4.12 1.66 8.47
CA GLU A 17 -5.14 2.30 9.32
C GLU A 17 -5.70 3.52 8.60
N TYR A 18 -4.81 4.39 8.11
CA TYR A 18 -5.18 5.60 7.39
C TYR A 18 -5.83 5.26 6.04
N ARG A 19 -5.38 4.21 5.35
CA ARG A 19 -5.95 3.77 4.07
C ARG A 19 -7.46 3.50 4.13
N LYS A 20 -7.97 2.96 5.25
CA LYS A 20 -9.43 2.80 5.50
C LYS A 20 -10.21 4.11 5.63
N ILE A 21 -9.53 5.22 5.95
CA ILE A 21 -10.15 6.52 6.17
C ILE A 21 -10.26 7.30 4.85
N TRP A 22 -9.24 7.22 3.98
CA TRP A 22 -9.16 8.05 2.77
C TRP A 22 -9.54 7.36 1.47
N ASP A 23 -9.43 6.04 1.36
CA ASP A 23 -9.75 5.31 0.11
C ASP A 23 -11.16 4.72 0.16
N SER A 24 -12.07 5.31 -0.64
CA SER A 24 -13.47 4.90 -0.69
C SER A 24 -13.70 3.50 -1.27
N TYR A 25 -12.70 2.88 -1.90
CA TYR A 25 -12.81 1.51 -2.44
C TYR A 25 -12.48 0.42 -1.40
N VAL A 26 -12.05 0.79 -0.18
CA VAL A 26 -11.71 -0.17 0.88
C VAL A 26 -12.96 -0.57 1.65
N LEU A 27 -13.37 -1.83 1.53
CA LEU A 27 -14.46 -2.41 2.33
C LEU A 27 -13.96 -2.92 3.69
N ASP A 28 -12.77 -3.49 3.71
CA ASP A 28 -12.11 -4.04 4.91
C ASP A 28 -10.59 -4.11 4.65
N LEU A 29 -9.76 -3.77 5.63
CA LEU A 29 -8.30 -3.79 5.55
C LEU A 29 -7.70 -3.89 6.95
N HIS A 30 -7.00 -4.98 7.23
CA HIS A 30 -6.42 -5.24 8.55
C HIS A 30 -5.22 -6.22 8.50
N PRO A 31 -4.32 -6.17 9.49
CA PRO A 31 -3.22 -7.11 9.60
C PRO A 31 -3.72 -8.53 9.93
N ILE A 32 -3.12 -9.51 9.27
CA ILE A 32 -3.35 -10.95 9.47
C ILE A 32 -2.03 -11.65 9.77
N LYS A 33 -2.10 -12.81 10.44
CA LYS A 33 -0.92 -13.56 10.87
C LYS A 33 -1.15 -15.07 10.75
N ASP A 34 -0.23 -15.74 10.07
CA ASP A 34 -0.15 -17.21 10.04
C ASP A 34 0.39 -17.66 11.40
N LYS A 35 -0.41 -18.45 12.14
CA LYS A 35 -0.03 -18.90 13.50
C LYS A 35 1.06 -19.97 13.49
N SER A 36 1.29 -20.64 12.36
CA SER A 36 2.26 -21.72 12.22
C SER A 36 3.66 -21.21 11.89
N SER A 37 3.79 -20.30 10.92
CA SER A 37 5.07 -19.68 10.55
C SER A 37 5.38 -18.40 11.34
N GLY A 38 4.37 -17.77 11.95
CA GLY A 38 4.48 -16.45 12.55
C GLY A 38 4.56 -15.32 11.52
N MET A 39 4.39 -15.60 10.23
CA MET A 39 4.41 -14.60 9.15
C MET A 39 3.23 -13.64 9.28
N GLU A 40 3.50 -12.36 9.08
CA GLU A 40 2.51 -11.28 9.12
C GLU A 40 2.25 -10.73 7.71
N GLY A 41 1.02 -10.29 7.48
CA GLY A 41 0.59 -9.72 6.20
C GLY A 41 -0.70 -8.93 6.37
N LEU A 42 -1.38 -8.69 5.26
CA LEU A 42 -2.62 -7.92 5.20
C LEU A 42 -3.73 -8.72 4.52
N TYR A 43 -4.92 -8.64 5.09
CA TYR A 43 -6.18 -8.86 4.41
C TYR A 43 -6.66 -7.52 3.84
N TRP A 44 -7.16 -7.52 2.61
CA TRP A 44 -7.76 -6.33 1.98
C TRP A 44 -8.95 -6.75 1.11
N CYS A 45 -10.13 -6.20 1.38
CA CYS A 45 -11.32 -6.29 0.54
C CYS A 45 -11.57 -4.99 -0.22
N VAL A 46 -11.84 -5.09 -1.52
CA VAL A 46 -12.01 -3.98 -2.46
C VAL A 46 -13.41 -4.01 -3.08
N ASP A 47 -14.11 -2.89 -2.98
CA ASP A 47 -15.40 -2.62 -3.63
C ASP A 47 -15.27 -2.69 -5.15
N TYR A 48 -16.03 -3.57 -5.79
CA TYR A 48 -16.07 -3.69 -7.25
C TYR A 48 -17.39 -3.16 -7.82
N PRO A 49 -17.37 -2.41 -8.94
CA PRO A 49 -18.60 -1.91 -9.56
C PRO A 49 -19.58 -3.03 -9.91
N TRP A 50 -20.78 -2.97 -9.32
CA TRP A 50 -21.91 -3.85 -9.61
C TRP A 50 -22.17 -3.95 -11.13
N PRO A 51 -22.41 -5.15 -11.70
CA PRO A 51 -22.79 -6.41 -11.06
C PRO A 51 -21.63 -7.37 -10.77
N LEU A 52 -20.39 -6.88 -10.65
CA LEU A 52 -19.25 -7.72 -10.29
C LEU A 52 -19.18 -7.93 -8.77
N SER A 53 -18.81 -9.13 -8.32
CA SER A 53 -18.45 -9.39 -6.92
C SER A 53 -17.20 -8.62 -6.49
N ASP A 54 -17.15 -8.25 -5.22
CA ASP A 54 -15.96 -7.69 -4.58
C ASP A 54 -14.76 -8.65 -4.64
N ARG A 55 -13.55 -8.09 -4.52
CA ARG A 55 -12.31 -8.87 -4.50
C ARG A 55 -11.65 -8.77 -3.13
N ASP A 56 -11.21 -9.89 -2.58
CA ASP A 56 -10.33 -9.90 -1.41
C ASP A 56 -8.94 -10.48 -1.73
N TYR A 57 -7.95 -9.97 -1.00
CA TYR A 57 -6.53 -10.28 -1.16
C TYR A 57 -5.97 -10.66 0.20
N THR A 58 -5.14 -11.72 0.24
CA THR A 58 -4.27 -12.00 1.37
C THR A 58 -2.83 -11.95 0.88
N PHE A 59 -2.02 -11.04 1.42
CA PHE A 59 -0.70 -10.74 0.88
C PHE A 59 0.32 -10.37 1.95
N VAL A 60 1.59 -10.65 1.66
CA VAL A 60 2.72 -10.06 2.39
C VAL A 60 3.17 -8.80 1.67
N ARG A 61 3.62 -7.81 2.44
CA ARG A 61 4.13 -6.55 1.92
C ARG A 61 5.40 -6.15 2.67
N ASP A 62 6.43 -5.82 1.91
CA ASP A 62 7.69 -5.29 2.37
C ASP A 62 7.80 -3.81 1.96
N PHE A 63 8.46 -2.99 2.78
CA PHE A 63 8.70 -1.58 2.51
C PHE A 63 10.14 -1.24 2.89
N LYS A 64 10.91 -0.80 1.89
CA LYS A 64 12.33 -0.49 2.04
C LYS A 64 12.63 0.94 1.62
N ILE A 65 13.59 1.51 2.33
CA ILE A 65 14.26 2.75 1.94
C ILE A 65 15.63 2.32 1.41
N VAL A 66 15.90 2.62 0.15
CA VAL A 66 17.16 2.31 -0.52
C VAL A 66 17.71 3.57 -1.15
N GLU A 67 19.03 3.74 -1.11
CA GLU A 67 19.68 4.82 -1.85
C GLU A 67 20.12 4.29 -3.22
N ILE A 68 19.73 4.95 -4.30
CA ILE A 68 20.13 4.58 -5.67
C ILE A 68 20.64 5.85 -6.35
N ASP A 69 21.87 5.83 -6.85
CA ASP A 69 22.56 6.99 -7.45
C ASP A 69 22.58 8.25 -6.56
N GLY A 70 22.70 8.07 -5.23
CA GLY A 70 22.62 9.16 -4.25
C GLY A 70 21.20 9.69 -3.99
N VAL A 71 20.17 9.02 -4.50
CA VAL A 71 18.76 9.39 -4.35
C VAL A 71 18.03 8.41 -3.45
N ARG A 72 17.55 8.89 -2.29
CA ARG A 72 16.67 8.16 -1.37
C ARG A 72 15.39 7.75 -2.11
N THR A 73 15.16 6.44 -2.15
CA THR A 73 14.14 5.79 -2.97
C THR A 73 13.30 4.87 -2.09
N TYR A 74 11.98 5.03 -2.16
CA TYR A 74 11.01 4.35 -1.32
C TYR A 74 10.37 3.22 -2.13
N ALA A 75 10.67 1.97 -1.78
CA ALA A 75 10.26 0.79 -2.52
C ALA A 75 9.29 -0.07 -1.69
N VAL A 76 8.06 -0.24 -2.19
CA VAL A 76 7.04 -1.12 -1.63
C VAL A 76 6.88 -2.32 -2.54
N MET A 77 6.96 -3.53 -2.00
CA MET A 77 6.77 -4.78 -2.74
C MET A 77 5.70 -5.61 -2.05
N ALA A 78 4.71 -6.09 -2.79
CA ALA A 78 3.63 -6.92 -2.29
C ALA A 78 3.42 -8.15 -3.18
N LYS A 79 3.05 -9.28 -2.58
CA LYS A 79 2.67 -10.49 -3.30
C LYS A 79 1.67 -11.32 -2.50
N SER A 80 0.78 -12.02 -3.19
CA SER A 80 -0.15 -12.97 -2.55
C SER A 80 0.60 -13.95 -1.66
N HIS A 81 -0.02 -14.24 -0.52
CA HIS A 81 0.41 -15.28 0.41
C HIS A 81 -0.82 -15.93 1.03
N LEU A 82 -0.75 -17.23 1.26
CA LEU A 82 -1.85 -17.97 1.87
C LEU A 82 -1.76 -17.82 3.38
N PHE A 83 -2.82 -17.30 4.01
CA PHE A 83 -2.97 -17.27 5.45
C PHE A 83 -4.09 -18.26 5.83
N PRO A 84 -3.78 -19.46 6.39
CA PRO A 84 -4.76 -20.51 6.65
C PRO A 84 -5.94 -20.08 7.56
N GLU A 85 -5.71 -19.08 8.40
CA GLU A 85 -6.71 -18.46 9.27
C GLU A 85 -7.75 -17.62 8.50
N GLU A 86 -7.36 -16.98 7.39
CA GLU A 86 -8.18 -16.03 6.65
C GLU A 86 -8.85 -16.69 5.43
N LYS A 87 -9.95 -17.40 5.72
CA LYS A 87 -10.73 -18.16 4.74
C LYS A 87 -11.38 -17.26 3.69
N GLU A 88 -11.66 -17.83 2.51
CA GLU A 88 -12.45 -17.16 1.48
C GLU A 88 -13.88 -16.88 1.97
N ARG A 89 -14.42 -15.71 1.61
CA ARG A 89 -15.73 -15.22 2.06
C ARG A 89 -16.78 -15.40 0.96
N SER A 90 -17.95 -15.95 1.28
CA SER A 90 -19.01 -16.19 0.30
C SER A 90 -19.48 -14.89 -0.36
N GLY A 91 -19.55 -14.87 -1.70
CA GLY A 91 -19.93 -13.70 -2.50
C GLY A 91 -18.77 -12.79 -2.90
N ILE A 92 -17.58 -12.99 -2.32
CA ILE A 92 -16.34 -12.25 -2.58
C ILE A 92 -15.37 -13.17 -3.33
N VAL A 93 -14.56 -12.62 -4.24
CA VAL A 93 -13.64 -13.38 -5.09
C VAL A 93 -12.20 -13.21 -4.59
N ARG A 94 -11.61 -14.30 -4.08
CA ARG A 94 -10.22 -14.32 -3.58
C ARG A 94 -9.20 -14.26 -4.70
N VAL A 95 -8.40 -13.20 -4.71
CA VAL A 95 -7.24 -13.03 -5.59
C VAL A 95 -6.00 -13.64 -4.93
N ASP A 96 -5.68 -14.87 -5.35
CA ASP A 96 -4.55 -15.67 -4.84
C ASP A 96 -3.27 -15.55 -5.69
N SER A 97 -3.37 -14.90 -6.86
CA SER A 97 -2.23 -14.56 -7.71
C SER A 97 -2.22 -13.05 -7.95
N PHE A 98 -1.49 -12.34 -7.08
CA PHE A 98 -1.25 -10.90 -7.15
C PHE A 98 0.24 -10.61 -6.85
N GLN A 99 0.81 -9.66 -7.59
CA GLN A 99 2.14 -9.11 -7.39
C GLN A 99 2.15 -7.62 -7.70
N GLN A 100 2.82 -6.84 -6.87
CA GLN A 100 2.98 -5.40 -7.06
C GLN A 100 4.37 -4.97 -6.60
N SER A 101 4.97 -4.05 -7.36
CA SER A 101 6.05 -3.19 -6.85
C SER A 101 5.73 -1.73 -7.14
N CYS A 102 5.83 -0.88 -6.13
CA CYS A 102 5.75 0.57 -6.29
C CYS A 102 7.05 1.21 -5.79
N VAL A 103 7.60 2.13 -6.57
CA VAL A 103 8.84 2.85 -6.26
C VAL A 103 8.57 4.34 -6.37
N MET A 104 8.84 5.07 -5.29
CA MET A 104 8.67 6.53 -5.21
C MET A 104 10.02 7.20 -4.93
N ARG A 105 10.29 8.29 -5.66
CA ARG A 105 11.50 9.11 -5.49
C ARG A 105 11.20 10.58 -5.80
N THR A 106 12.09 11.48 -5.41
CA THR A 106 11.99 12.90 -5.80
C THR A 106 11.89 13.06 -7.33
N ASP A 107 11.13 14.05 -7.78
CA ASP A 107 11.09 14.47 -9.17
C ASP A 107 12.35 15.27 -9.59
N GLY A 108 13.19 15.66 -8.63
CA GLY A 108 14.31 16.60 -8.78
C GLY A 108 13.95 18.05 -8.44
N LYS A 109 12.74 18.29 -7.92
CA LYS A 109 12.20 19.59 -7.52
C LYS A 109 11.52 19.45 -6.14
N VAL A 110 10.24 19.79 -6.05
CA VAL A 110 9.40 19.76 -4.84
C VAL A 110 8.38 18.61 -4.86
N GLY A 111 8.55 17.64 -5.77
CA GLY A 111 7.56 16.61 -6.05
C GLY A 111 8.10 15.20 -6.06
N SER A 112 7.23 14.28 -6.46
CA SER A 112 7.45 12.85 -6.50
C SER A 112 7.21 12.26 -7.88
N LYS A 113 8.14 11.42 -8.32
CA LYS A 113 7.98 10.45 -9.41
C LYS A 113 7.69 9.08 -8.78
N ALA A 114 6.58 8.47 -9.17
CA ALA A 114 6.22 7.11 -8.80
C ALA A 114 6.25 6.21 -10.05
N PHE A 115 6.78 5.02 -9.91
CA PHE A 115 6.64 3.91 -10.85
C PHE A 115 5.88 2.79 -10.16
N MET A 116 4.96 2.13 -10.86
CA MET A 116 4.24 0.98 -10.35
C MET A 116 4.18 -0.12 -11.42
N HIS A 117 4.58 -1.31 -11.03
CA HIS A 117 4.29 -2.55 -11.74
C HIS A 117 3.22 -3.30 -10.92
N TYR A 118 2.17 -3.74 -11.59
CA TYR A 118 1.01 -4.40 -10.99
C TYR A 118 0.58 -5.57 -11.86
N TYR A 119 0.34 -6.71 -11.25
CA TYR A 119 -0.25 -7.88 -11.87
C TYR A 119 -1.19 -8.55 -10.87
N ASP A 120 -2.38 -8.94 -11.33
CA ASP A 120 -3.22 -9.91 -10.64
C ASP A 120 -4.00 -10.82 -11.60
N ASN A 121 -4.56 -11.89 -11.04
CA ASN A 121 -5.59 -12.70 -11.66
C ASN A 121 -6.92 -12.46 -10.91
N PRO A 122 -7.84 -11.64 -11.44
CA PRO A 122 -9.11 -11.30 -10.77
C PRO A 122 -10.17 -12.41 -10.84
N LYS A 123 -9.75 -13.65 -11.17
CA LYS A 123 -10.55 -14.89 -11.29
C LYS A 123 -11.87 -14.72 -12.04
N GLY A 124 -11.81 -14.07 -13.20
CA GLY A 124 -12.95 -13.90 -14.09
C GLY A 124 -12.62 -13.01 -15.27
N MET A 125 -13.54 -12.91 -16.23
CA MET A 125 -13.40 -11.94 -17.31
C MET A 125 -13.65 -10.53 -16.78
N ILE A 126 -12.67 -9.64 -16.95
CA ILE A 126 -12.87 -8.21 -16.71
C ILE A 126 -13.55 -7.60 -17.96
N PRO A 127 -14.77 -7.04 -17.84
CA PRO A 127 -15.45 -6.44 -18.98
C PRO A 127 -14.71 -5.21 -19.50
N THR A 128 -14.69 -4.99 -20.82
CA THR A 128 -14.06 -3.83 -21.45
C THR A 128 -14.61 -2.49 -20.93
N TRP A 129 -15.87 -2.43 -20.50
CA TRP A 129 -16.44 -1.24 -19.87
C TRP A 129 -15.77 -0.91 -18.53
N LEU A 130 -15.37 -1.92 -17.75
CA LEU A 130 -14.69 -1.72 -16.46
C LEU A 130 -13.27 -1.20 -16.68
N ILE A 131 -12.55 -1.75 -17.66
CA ILE A 131 -11.22 -1.26 -18.06
C ILE A 131 -11.29 0.22 -18.46
N ASN A 132 -12.30 0.58 -19.28
CA ASN A 132 -12.53 1.96 -19.70
C ASN A 132 -12.91 2.89 -18.54
N TRP A 133 -13.72 2.42 -17.59
CA TRP A 133 -14.07 3.18 -16.38
C TRP A 133 -12.85 3.38 -15.46
N ALA A 134 -12.06 2.33 -15.23
CA ALA A 134 -10.84 2.41 -14.42
C ALA A 134 -9.85 3.42 -15.02
N ALA A 135 -9.62 3.37 -16.33
CA ALA A 135 -8.71 4.29 -17.02
C ALA A 135 -9.19 5.76 -17.04
N LYS A 136 -10.50 6.00 -17.17
CA LYS A 136 -11.07 7.35 -17.31
C LYS A 136 -11.53 8.00 -16.00
N THR A 137 -11.77 7.20 -14.97
CA THR A 137 -12.45 7.64 -13.74
C THR A 137 -11.77 7.09 -12.50
N GLY A 138 -11.64 5.77 -12.37
CA GLY A 138 -11.09 5.14 -11.16
C GLY A 138 -9.65 5.58 -10.84
N VAL A 139 -8.73 5.49 -11.79
CA VAL A 139 -7.32 5.89 -11.60
C VAL A 139 -7.17 7.40 -11.33
N PRO A 140 -7.81 8.33 -12.08
CA PRO A 140 -7.82 9.74 -11.73
C PRO A 140 -8.39 10.05 -10.33
N GLN A 141 -9.49 9.40 -9.94
CA GLN A 141 -10.09 9.57 -8.61
C GLN A 141 -9.16 9.06 -7.51
N PHE A 142 -8.57 7.88 -7.68
CA PHE A 142 -7.58 7.34 -6.75
C PHE A 142 -6.39 8.30 -6.54
N LEU A 143 -5.86 8.90 -7.60
CA LEU A 143 -4.75 9.86 -7.50
C LEU A 143 -5.14 11.16 -6.78
N ASP A 144 -6.37 11.64 -6.95
CA ASP A 144 -6.89 12.80 -6.21
C ASP A 144 -7.12 12.48 -4.73
N MET A 145 -7.70 11.30 -4.42
CA MET A 145 -7.84 10.81 -3.04
C MET A 145 -6.48 10.66 -2.35
N MET A 146 -5.50 10.03 -3.01
CA MET A 146 -4.14 9.88 -2.49
C MET A 146 -3.47 11.25 -2.28
N ARG A 147 -3.64 12.22 -3.19
CA ARG A 147 -3.11 13.57 -3.01
C ARG A 147 -3.73 14.25 -1.78
N LYS A 148 -5.05 14.17 -1.60
CA LYS A 148 -5.75 14.71 -0.42
C LYS A 148 -5.29 14.03 0.87
N ALA A 149 -5.13 12.71 0.85
CA ALA A 149 -4.62 11.92 1.96
C ALA A 149 -3.21 12.39 2.40
N VAL A 150 -2.30 12.63 1.46
CA VAL A 150 -0.95 13.15 1.78
C VAL A 150 -0.99 14.51 2.48
N PHE A 151 -1.92 15.41 2.14
CA PHE A 151 -2.10 16.67 2.87
C PHE A 151 -2.78 16.51 4.24
N GLY A 152 -3.70 15.56 4.39
CA GLY A 152 -4.36 15.26 5.67
C GLY A 152 -3.54 14.38 6.63
N TYR A 153 -2.46 13.76 6.16
CA TYR A 153 -1.72 12.77 6.94
C TYR A 153 -1.07 13.31 8.23
N PRO A 154 -0.49 14.54 8.27
CA PRO A 154 0.07 15.08 9.51
C PRO A 154 -0.97 15.20 10.64
N GLU A 155 -2.20 15.62 10.33
CA GLU A 155 -3.29 15.75 11.31
C GLU A 155 -3.77 14.39 11.82
N PHE A 156 -3.84 13.39 10.93
CA PHE A 156 -4.09 12.00 11.31
C PHE A 156 -3.00 11.47 12.26
N LEU A 157 -1.73 11.66 11.93
CA LEU A 157 -0.60 11.23 12.76
C LEU A 157 -0.56 11.90 14.13
N GLU A 158 -0.93 13.19 14.21
CA GLU A 158 -1.05 13.92 15.49
C GLU A 158 -2.19 13.35 16.34
N THR A 159 -3.36 13.13 15.73
CA THR A 159 -4.53 12.53 16.40
C THR A 159 -4.21 11.13 16.91
N ARG A 160 -3.63 10.28 16.06
CA ARG A 160 -3.26 8.90 16.40
C ARG A 160 -2.20 8.82 17.49
N ALA A 161 -1.25 9.75 17.51
CA ALA A 161 -0.24 9.83 18.56
C ALA A 161 -0.84 10.21 19.92
N LYS A 162 -1.87 11.08 19.95
CA LYS A 162 -2.60 11.42 21.17
C LYS A 162 -3.37 10.22 21.73
N GLU A 163 -4.12 9.51 20.90
CA GLU A 163 -4.88 8.31 21.28
C GLU A 163 -4.00 7.22 21.93
N LEU A 164 -2.76 7.07 21.44
CA LEU A 164 -1.83 6.04 21.88
C LEU A 164 -0.80 6.53 22.92
N GLY A 165 -0.85 7.80 23.34
CA GLY A 165 0.10 8.40 24.28
C GLY A 165 1.54 8.48 23.75
N LEU A 166 1.73 8.54 22.42
CA LEU A 166 3.02 8.51 21.73
C LEU A 166 3.53 9.90 21.30
N GLU A 167 2.93 10.99 21.80
CA GLU A 167 3.21 12.38 21.39
C GLU A 167 4.70 12.77 21.38
N LYS A 168 5.51 12.14 22.26
CA LYS A 168 6.95 12.43 22.43
C LYS A 168 7.88 11.53 21.59
N MET A 169 7.35 10.61 20.78
CA MET A 169 8.16 9.76 19.90
C MET A 169 8.44 10.41 18.56
N ASP A 170 9.67 10.23 18.08
CA ASP A 170 10.08 10.53 16.71
C ASP A 170 9.20 9.80 15.68
N ASN A 171 9.04 10.39 14.48
CA ASN A 171 8.17 9.86 13.43
C ASN A 171 8.64 8.49 12.92
N VAL A 172 9.95 8.23 12.81
CA VAL A 172 10.47 6.95 12.30
C VAL A 172 10.17 5.81 13.29
N GLU A 173 10.44 6.01 14.57
CA GLU A 173 10.13 5.02 15.62
C GLU A 173 8.62 4.84 15.83
N ARG A 174 7.83 5.92 15.65
CA ARG A 174 6.36 5.87 15.64
C ARG A 174 5.83 5.01 14.48
N MET A 175 6.30 5.24 13.25
CA MET A 175 5.92 4.45 12.08
C MET A 175 6.35 2.98 12.20
N ARG A 176 7.54 2.73 12.75
CA ARG A 176 8.04 1.39 13.06
C ARG A 176 7.14 0.64 14.04
N ARG A 177 6.72 1.30 15.13
CA ARG A 177 5.81 0.71 16.13
C ARG A 177 4.40 0.47 15.62
N LEU A 178 3.86 1.38 14.81
CA LEU A 178 2.47 1.30 14.33
C LEU A 178 2.29 0.29 13.20
N TYR A 179 3.24 0.24 12.26
CA TYR A 179 3.05 -0.42 10.96
C TYR A 179 4.05 -1.53 10.67
N GLY A 180 4.86 -1.95 11.66
CA GLY A 180 5.81 -3.04 11.53
C GLY A 180 6.94 -2.77 10.53
N VAL A 181 7.11 -1.51 10.11
CA VAL A 181 8.11 -1.10 9.12
C VAL A 181 9.50 -1.30 9.70
N ALA A 182 10.12 -2.42 9.33
CA ALA A 182 11.56 -2.53 9.35
C ALA A 182 12.13 -1.61 8.27
N ALA A 183 12.37 -0.35 8.63
CA ALA A 183 13.20 0.56 7.86
C ALA A 183 14.67 0.08 7.91
N SER A 184 14.93 -1.10 7.35
CA SER A 184 16.28 -1.50 6.96
C SER A 184 16.65 -0.62 5.78
N GLU A 185 17.47 0.40 6.04
CA GLU A 185 18.25 1.04 5.00
C GLU A 185 19.18 -0.03 4.43
N ILE A 186 18.88 -0.53 3.22
CA ILE A 186 19.73 -1.49 2.52
C ILE A 186 20.55 -0.69 1.51
N PRO A 187 21.88 -0.63 1.66
CA PRO A 187 22.74 0.04 0.68
C PRO A 187 22.64 -0.64 -0.70
N ALA A 188 22.81 0.14 -1.77
CA ALA A 188 22.58 -0.31 -3.15
C ALA A 188 23.35 -1.58 -3.56
N ASP A 189 24.54 -1.77 -2.99
CA ASP A 189 25.45 -2.88 -3.28
C ASP A 189 24.95 -4.25 -2.77
N GLN A 190 23.89 -4.27 -1.95
CA GLN A 190 23.26 -5.48 -1.42
C GLN A 190 21.94 -5.85 -2.12
N LEU A 191 21.52 -5.09 -3.15
CA LEU A 191 20.39 -5.48 -4.00
C LEU A 191 20.80 -6.64 -4.93
N PRO A 192 19.98 -7.70 -5.10
CA PRO A 192 20.29 -8.77 -6.04
C PRO A 192 20.45 -8.22 -7.46
N SER A 193 21.56 -8.57 -8.12
CA SER A 193 21.75 -8.26 -9.54
C SER A 193 20.64 -8.89 -10.36
N GLN A 194 19.92 -8.07 -11.13
CA GLN A 194 18.96 -8.58 -12.11
C GLN A 194 19.73 -9.37 -13.17
N HIS A 195 19.44 -10.67 -13.26
CA HIS A 195 19.92 -11.60 -14.27
C HIS A 195 18.87 -11.78 -15.37
#